data_AF-A0A534X543-F1
#
_entry.id   AF-A0A534X543-F1
#
_cell.length_a   1.000
_cell.length_b   1.000
_cell.length_c   1.000
_cell.angle_alpha   90.00
_cell.angle_beta   90.00
_cell.angle_gamma   90.00
#
_symmetry.space_group_name_H-M   'P 1'
#
loop_
_entity.id
_entity.type
_entity.pdbx_description
1 polymer ?
#
loop_
_entity_poly.entity_id
_entity_poly.type
_entity_poly.pdbx_seq_one_letter_code
_entity_poly.pdbx_strand_id
1 'polypeptide(L)'
;MTRSLFALALAVVLLGAPSAARAHDAYDDSESNPLRLAAYGLYPVGFMLEWIVMRPMHFVVSNPQLERVFGHVPHESPFGGYEAYEPASQ
;
A
#
# COMPACT_ATOMS: atom_id res chain seq x y z
N MET A 1 28.13 25.10 -13.58
CA MET A 1 28.42 25.54 -12.19
C MET A 1 27.18 25.50 -11.30
N THR A 2 26.04 26.08 -11.70
CA THR A 2 24.81 26.12 -10.90
C THR A 2 24.27 24.75 -10.47
N ARG A 3 24.22 23.76 -11.37
CA ARG A 3 23.76 22.39 -11.07
C ARG A 3 24.64 21.68 -10.03
N SER A 4 25.95 21.90 -10.11
CA SER A 4 26.95 21.35 -9.18
C SER A 4 26.84 21.99 -7.79
N LEU A 5 26.53 23.29 -7.73
CA LEU A 5 26.27 24.00 -6.48
C LEU A 5 24.98 23.55 -5.81
N PHE A 6 23.92 23.29 -6.58
CA PHE A 6 22.67 22.71 -6.06
C PHE A 6 22.86 21.29 -5.53
N ALA A 7 23.59 20.43 -6.25
CA ALA A 7 23.90 19.08 -5.78
C ALA A 7 24.74 19.10 -4.50
N LEU A 8 25.72 20.01 -4.41
CA LEU A 8 26.52 20.18 -3.21
C LEU A 8 25.70 20.71 -2.03
N ALA A 9 24.83 21.69 -2.26
CA ALA A 9 23.92 22.21 -1.23
C ALA A 9 22.96 21.13 -0.72
N LEU A 10 22.39 20.32 -1.62
CA LEU A 10 21.53 19.19 -1.26
C LEU A 10 22.29 18.14 -0.44
N ALA A 11 23.53 17.82 -0.83
CA ALA A 11 24.37 16.89 -0.09
C ALA A 11 24.71 17.42 1.32
N VAL A 12 25.01 18.72 1.46
CA VAL A 12 25.26 19.34 2.77
C VAL A 12 24.00 19.31 3.65
N VAL A 13 22.81 19.54 3.08
CA VAL A 13 21.54 19.44 3.84
C VAL A 13 21.28 18.00 4.29
N LEU A 14 21.49 17.01 3.41
CA LEU A 14 21.27 15.59 3.73
C LEU A 14 22.27 15.06 4.76
N LEU A 15 23.52 15.52 4.74
CA LEU A 15 24.57 15.08 5.65
C LEU A 15 24.64 15.91 6.96
N GLY A 16 24.15 17.14 6.92
CA GLY A 16 24.28 18.13 8.00
C GLY A 16 23.13 18.16 9.00
N ALA A 17 22.05 17.41 8.75
CA ALA A 17 20.94 17.29 9.70
C ALA A 17 21.16 16.05 10.60
N PRO A 18 21.68 16.21 11.85
CA PRO A 18 21.73 15.10 12.79
C PRO A 18 20.30 14.80 13.27
N SER A 19 19.55 14.00 12.53
CA SER A 19 18.43 13.28 13.13
C SER A 19 19.05 12.18 13.97
N ALA A 20 18.98 12.29 15.29
CA ALA A 20 19.26 11.13 16.14
C ALA A 20 18.30 10.03 15.69
N ALA A 21 18.82 9.03 14.98
CA ALA A 21 18.07 7.85 14.56
C ALA A 21 17.79 7.01 15.81
N ARG A 22 16.81 7.47 16.60
CA ARG A 22 16.28 6.73 17.73
C ARG A 22 15.23 5.79 17.17
N ALA A 23 15.42 4.50 17.41
CA ALA A 23 14.36 3.55 17.22
C ALA A 23 13.16 4.00 18.07
N HIS A 24 11.95 3.84 17.52
CA HIS A 24 10.72 4.18 18.22
C HIS A 24 10.50 3.22 19.41
N ASP A 25 10.95 1.98 19.24
CA ASP A 25 10.87 0.85 20.15
C ASP A 25 12.24 0.16 20.31
N ALA A 26 12.30 -0.81 21.23
CA ALA A 26 13.50 -1.60 21.46
C ALA A 26 13.62 -2.69 20.40
N TYR A 27 14.84 -2.88 19.89
CA TYR A 27 15.16 -3.96 18.97
C TYR A 27 14.91 -5.34 19.62
N ASP A 28 14.33 -6.25 18.85
CA ASP A 28 14.14 -7.66 19.16
C ASP A 28 14.76 -8.53 18.08
N ASP A 29 15.36 -9.67 18.43
CA ASP A 29 16.06 -10.54 17.47
C ASP A 29 15.12 -11.10 16.39
N SER A 30 13.81 -11.17 16.67
CA SER A 30 12.80 -11.54 15.67
C SER A 30 12.73 -10.55 14.49
N GLU A 31 13.26 -9.34 14.64
CA GLU A 31 13.32 -8.33 13.59
C GLU A 31 14.36 -8.64 12.51
N SER A 32 15.35 -9.48 12.84
CA SER A 32 16.36 -9.97 11.90
C SER A 32 15.92 -11.19 11.07
N ASN A 33 14.67 -11.65 11.23
CA ASN A 33 14.15 -12.77 10.47
C ASN A 33 14.25 -12.50 8.95
N PRO A 34 14.85 -13.41 8.14
CA PRO A 34 15.07 -13.17 6.71
C PRO A 34 13.79 -12.85 5.90
N LEU A 35 12.67 -13.49 6.24
CA LEU A 35 11.39 -13.23 5.56
C LEU A 35 10.85 -11.84 5.93
N ARG A 36 11.08 -11.39 7.16
CA ARG A 36 10.69 -10.04 7.61
C ARG A 36 11.51 -8.96 6.90
N LEU A 37 12.81 -9.18 6.73
CA LEU A 37 13.67 -8.28 5.96
C LEU A 37 13.22 -8.18 4.48
N ALA A 38 12.89 -9.32 3.87
CA ALA A 38 12.30 -9.33 2.53
C ALA A 38 10.96 -8.58 2.49
N ALA A 39 10.10 -8.78 3.51
CA ALA A 39 8.83 -8.06 3.63
C ALA A 39 9.04 -6.54 3.77
N TYR A 40 10.03 -6.07 4.51
CA TYR A 40 10.35 -4.63 4.59
C TYR A 40 10.70 -4.02 3.23
N GLY A 41 11.39 -4.77 2.36
CA GLY A 41 11.65 -4.33 1.00
C GLY A 41 10.43 -4.39 0.09
N LEU A 42 9.61 -5.44 0.22
CA LEU A 42 8.47 -5.68 -0.66
C LEU A 42 7.25 -4.83 -0.29
N TYR A 43 7.04 -4.54 0.98
CA TYR A 43 5.90 -3.78 1.49
C TYR A 43 5.68 -2.43 0.78
N PRO A 44 6.69 -1.54 0.65
CA PRO A 44 6.50 -0.27 -0.08
C PRO A 44 6.16 -0.48 -1.56
N VAL A 45 6.67 -1.54 -2.20
CA VAL A 45 6.31 -1.89 -3.58
C VAL A 45 4.84 -2.31 -3.67
N GLY A 46 4.40 -3.19 -2.76
CA GLY A 46 3.00 -3.60 -2.67
C GLY A 46 2.07 -2.42 -2.41
N PHE A 47 2.45 -1.53 -1.50
CA PHE A 47 1.72 -0.30 -1.23
C PHE A 47 1.60 0.58 -2.49
N MET A 48 2.69 0.79 -3.22
CA MET A 48 2.65 1.55 -4.48
C MET A 48 1.76 0.88 -5.53
N LEU A 49 1.85 -0.45 -5.69
CA LEU A 49 1.00 -1.21 -6.62
C LEU A 49 -0.47 -1.11 -6.26
N GLU A 50 -0.81 -1.14 -4.97
CA GLU A 50 -2.18 -0.94 -4.50
C GLU A 50 -2.73 0.40 -4.98
N TRP A 51 -1.98 1.49 -4.75
CA TRP A 51 -2.42 2.84 -5.07
C TRP A 51 -2.42 3.18 -6.55
N ILE A 52 -1.40 2.74 -7.29
CA ILE A 52 -1.20 3.14 -8.68
C ILE A 52 -1.90 2.19 -9.64
N VAL A 53 -2.06 0.92 -9.28
CA VAL A 53 -2.58 -0.11 -10.19
C VAL A 53 -3.90 -0.65 -9.68
N MET A 54 -3.93 -1.24 -8.49
CA MET A 54 -5.10 -2.00 -8.02
C MET A 54 -6.32 -1.11 -7.77
N ARG A 55 -6.16 0.03 -7.09
CA ARG A 55 -7.27 0.96 -6.82
C ARG A 55 -7.87 1.57 -8.10
N PRO A 56 -7.08 2.11 -9.04
CA PRO A 56 -7.63 2.56 -10.33
C PRO A 56 -8.35 1.46 -11.11
N MET A 57 -7.78 0.24 -11.18
CA MET A 57 -8.46 -0.89 -11.83
C MET A 57 -9.78 -1.21 -11.14
N HIS A 58 -9.81 -1.23 -9.81
CA HIS A 58 -11.04 -1.44 -9.04
C HIS A 58 -12.10 -0.39 -9.39
N PHE A 59 -11.76 0.90 -9.43
CA PHE A 59 -12.72 1.96 -9.80
C PHE A 59 -13.36 1.76 -11.19
N VAL A 60 -12.59 1.27 -12.16
CA VAL A 60 -13.11 0.96 -13.51
C VAL A 60 -14.03 -0.25 -13.46
N VAL A 61 -13.56 -1.34 -12.85
CA VAL A 61 -14.29 -2.61 -12.76
C VAL A 61 -15.57 -2.46 -11.96
N SER A 62 -15.56 -1.66 -10.89
CA SER A 62 -16.70 -1.44 -10.01
C SER A 62 -17.72 -0.42 -10.54
N ASN A 63 -17.57 0.06 -11.78
CA ASN A 63 -18.53 0.99 -12.37
C ASN A 63 -19.84 0.25 -12.70
N PRO A 64 -21.01 0.67 -12.15
CA PRO A 64 -22.30 0.02 -12.43
C PRO A 64 -22.67 -0.03 -13.91
N GLN A 65 -22.23 0.96 -14.70
CA GLN A 65 -22.49 0.96 -16.15
C GLN A 65 -21.73 -0.14 -16.90
N LEU A 66 -20.66 -0.68 -16.28
CA LEU A 66 -19.81 -1.73 -16.82
C LEU A 66 -20.09 -3.09 -16.14
N GLU A 67 -21.13 -3.19 -15.30
CA GLU A 67 -21.52 -4.44 -14.64
C GLU A 67 -21.73 -5.57 -15.66
N ARG A 68 -22.35 -5.28 -16.81
CA ARG A 68 -22.56 -6.29 -17.85
C ARG A 68 -21.26 -6.87 -18.44
N VAL A 69 -20.16 -6.11 -18.37
CA VAL A 69 -18.86 -6.54 -18.90
C VAL A 69 -18.03 -7.22 -17.82
N PHE A 70 -17.96 -6.64 -16.63
CA PHE A 70 -17.07 -7.12 -15.57
C PHE A 70 -17.75 -7.98 -14.50
N GLY A 71 -19.09 -8.00 -14.47
CA GLY A 71 -19.87 -8.76 -13.48
C GLY A 71 -19.65 -8.33 -12.04
N HIS A 72 -19.07 -7.14 -11.81
CA HIS A 72 -18.73 -6.69 -10.47
C HIS A 72 -19.97 -6.11 -9.79
N VAL A 73 -20.41 -6.80 -8.74
CA VAL A 73 -21.38 -6.28 -7.77
C VAL A 73 -20.68 -6.11 -6.41
N PRO A 74 -21.07 -5.09 -5.61
CA PRO A 74 -20.58 -4.96 -4.25
C PRO A 74 -20.86 -6.25 -3.50
N HIS A 75 -19.81 -6.94 -3.08
CA HIS A 75 -19.88 -8.17 -2.32
C HIS A 75 -19.64 -7.82 -0.86
N GLU A 76 -20.36 -8.52 0.01
CA GLU A 76 -20.13 -8.46 1.44
C GLU A 76 -18.72 -8.96 1.77
N SER A 77 -18.26 -8.64 2.98
CA SER A 77 -16.97 -9.14 3.47
C SER A 77 -16.89 -10.66 3.26
N PRO A 78 -15.82 -11.19 2.64
CA PRO A 78 -15.63 -12.63 2.49
C PRO A 78 -15.61 -13.39 3.83
N PHE A 79 -15.35 -12.66 4.92
CA PHE A 79 -15.34 -13.14 6.30
C PHE A 79 -16.50 -12.55 7.14
N GLY A 80 -17.47 -11.91 6.50
CA GLY A 80 -18.72 -11.47 7.12
C GLY A 80 -19.66 -12.66 7.34
N GLY A 81 -20.61 -12.51 8.26
CA GLY A 81 -21.70 -13.48 8.38
C GLY A 81 -22.61 -13.33 7.16
N TYR A 82 -22.76 -14.38 6.37
CA TYR A 82 -23.71 -14.41 5.27
C TYR A 82 -25.11 -14.58 5.86
N GLU A 83 -26.02 -13.64 5.62
CA GLU A 83 -27.45 -13.92 5.84
C GLU A 83 -27.91 -14.94 4.80
N ALA A 84 -28.74 -15.89 5.23
CA ALA A 84 -29.30 -16.87 4.31
C ALA A 84 -30.20 -16.16 3.29
N TYR A 85 -30.11 -16.56 2.02
CA TYR A 85 -30.99 -16.03 0.98
C TYR A 85 -32.47 -16.29 1.35
N GLU A 86 -33.22 -15.23 1.60
CA GLU A 86 -34.68 -15.27 1.70
C GLU A 86 -35.29 -14.82 0.36
N PRO A 87 -35.95 -15.71 -0.40
CA PRO A 87 -36.63 -15.30 -1.62
C PRO A 87 -37.77 -14.33 -1.29
N ALA A 88 -37.89 -13.26 -2.09
CA ALA A 88 -38.98 -12.31 -1.94
C ALA A 88 -40.33 -13.03 -1.98
N SER A 89 -41.11 -12.93 -0.90
CA SER A 89 -42.48 -13.40 -0.86
C SER A 89 -43.30 -12.60 -1.88
N GLN A 90 -43.78 -13.27 -2.92
CA GLN A 90 -44.72 -12.72 -3.91
C GLN A 90 -46.07 -12.39 -3.27
#